data_AF-A0A8S3EZZ0-F1
#
_entry.id   AF-A0A8S3EZZ0-F1
#
_cell.length_a   1.000
_cell.length_b   1.000
_cell.length_c   1.000
_cell.angle_alpha   90.00
_cell.angle_beta   90.00
_cell.angle_gamma   90.00
#
_symmetry.space_group_name_H-M   'P 1'
#
loop_
_entity.id
_entity.type
_entity.pdbx_description
1 polymer ?
#
loop_
_entity_poly.entity_id
_entity_poly.type
_entity_poly.pdbx_seq_one_letter_code
_entity_poly.pdbx_strand_id
1 'polypeptide(L)'
;MPLSISVITSTYKLNYYITGLVRLIQGLCAGCAFPSSHGILANWCPPSERGRMGGFIYTGLYAGPVVGFFFGGFIAKYAGHYSIYYASAILGLIWSLAFVFLVYEKPSEHPTISEEELIYIEKSIAAVQSLYDEKETRSMDRVPWKAILISLPVWAICLAHFARGWTFYLLLTNQPAFLNAFGFGVTENGTLGSVPHIMTVIVALSSGFIADNMRLNLLWSTTNVRKIMTCTGYIIEGTCLIIMCQVTNPYIGIALLSIGVGSSGLMVSGWHLNHQDLAPRYASVLAGFTAVIGTSAGIISPIVAGILTKEQDLIGWRRVFTITSLVLFIASLFYMIFASGELQSWATRTQSEQKI
;
A
#
# COMPACT_ATOMS: atom_id res chain seq x y z
N MET A 1 -18.15 4.85 1.11
CA MET A 1 -18.74 4.36 2.37
C MET A 1 -20.25 4.62 2.51
N PRO A 2 -20.98 5.21 1.53
CA PRO A 2 -22.44 5.08 1.48
C PRO A 2 -22.91 3.91 0.60
N LEU A 3 -22.14 3.48 -0.41
CA LEU A 3 -22.54 2.41 -1.33
C LEU A 3 -22.32 0.98 -0.78
N SER A 4 -21.54 0.84 0.28
CA SER A 4 -21.30 -0.43 0.98
C SER A 4 -22.36 -0.78 2.02
N ILE A 5 -23.24 0.18 2.37
CA ILE A 5 -24.43 -0.06 3.19
C ILE A 5 -25.48 -0.80 2.35
N SER A 6 -25.50 -0.56 1.04
CA SER A 6 -26.55 -1.08 0.16
C SER A 6 -26.43 -2.55 -0.22
N VAL A 7 -25.37 -3.28 0.14
CA VAL A 7 -25.23 -4.68 -0.32
C VAL A 7 -25.54 -5.70 0.74
N ILE A 8 -25.31 -5.35 2.00
CA ILE A 8 -25.87 -6.15 3.09
C ILE A 8 -27.31 -5.70 3.38
N THR A 9 -27.86 -4.73 2.64
CA THR A 9 -29.32 -4.59 2.48
C THR A 9 -29.93 -5.54 1.44
N SER A 10 -29.21 -6.37 0.68
CA SER A 10 -29.90 -7.55 0.08
C SER A 10 -30.30 -8.55 1.18
N THR A 11 -29.61 -8.47 2.33
CA THR A 11 -30.13 -8.87 3.64
C THR A 11 -30.94 -7.75 4.26
N TYR A 12 -32.10 -7.43 3.68
CA TYR A 12 -33.17 -6.67 4.34
C TYR A 12 -33.69 -7.33 5.64
N LYS A 13 -33.01 -8.37 6.16
CA LYS A 13 -33.36 -9.13 7.36
C LYS A 13 -32.20 -9.48 8.31
N LEU A 14 -30.93 -9.18 7.98
CA LEU A 14 -29.82 -9.49 8.88
C LEU A 14 -29.23 -8.22 9.51
N ASN A 15 -29.28 -8.26 10.84
CA ASN A 15 -28.80 -7.29 11.81
C ASN A 15 -27.42 -6.69 11.45
N TYR A 16 -27.23 -5.38 11.68
CA TYR A 16 -25.95 -4.68 11.47
C TYR A 16 -24.77 -5.37 12.19
N TYR A 17 -25.04 -6.11 13.28
CA TYR A 17 -24.04 -6.94 13.95
C TYR A 17 -23.47 -8.03 13.04
N ILE A 18 -24.29 -8.66 12.21
CA ILE A 18 -23.84 -9.75 11.32
C ILE A 18 -23.01 -9.19 10.17
N THR A 19 -23.38 -8.01 9.66
CA THR A 19 -22.54 -7.24 8.73
C THR A 19 -21.17 -6.97 9.32
N GLY A 20 -21.14 -6.47 10.57
CA GLY A 20 -19.89 -6.20 11.28
C GLY A 20 -19.04 -7.45 11.45
N LEU A 21 -19.65 -8.57 11.84
CA LEU A 21 -18.94 -9.84 12.02
C LEU A 21 -18.35 -10.38 10.71
N VAL A 22 -19.10 -10.36 9.61
CA VAL A 22 -18.59 -10.80 8.29
C VAL A 22 -17.41 -9.92 7.85
N ARG A 23 -17.49 -8.61 8.06
CA ARG A 23 -16.40 -7.68 7.75
C ARG A 23 -15.17 -7.90 8.63
N LEU A 24 -15.36 -8.22 9.91
CA LEU A 24 -14.28 -8.58 10.81
C LEU A 24 -13.56 -9.84 10.32
N ILE A 25 -14.30 -10.89 9.97
CA ILE A 25 -13.75 -12.14 9.42
C ILE A 25 -12.99 -11.86 8.12
N GLN A 26 -13.57 -11.09 7.20
CA GLN A 26 -12.91 -10.71 5.96
C GLN A 26 -11.58 -9.97 6.21
N GLY A 27 -11.56 -9.04 7.17
CA GLY A 27 -10.35 -8.32 7.56
C GLY A 27 -9.28 -9.23 8.16
N LEU A 28 -9.67 -10.16 9.04
CA LEU A 28 -8.76 -11.14 9.65
C LEU A 28 -8.15 -12.07 8.59
N CYS A 29 -8.95 -12.60 7.67
CA CYS A 29 -8.45 -13.46 6.59
C CYS A 29 -7.53 -12.69 5.62
N ALA A 30 -7.91 -11.45 5.24
CA ALA A 30 -7.12 -10.65 4.31
C ALA A 30 -5.78 -10.18 4.91
N GLY A 31 -5.71 -9.99 6.24
CA GLY A 31 -4.49 -9.56 6.93
C GLY A 31 -3.31 -10.52 6.80
N CYS A 32 -3.56 -11.82 6.58
CA CYS A 32 -2.52 -12.82 6.40
C CYS A 32 -1.86 -12.79 5.01
N ALA A 33 -2.48 -12.15 4.02
CA ALA A 33 -2.04 -12.25 2.63
C ALA A 33 -0.62 -11.68 2.39
N PHE A 34 -0.30 -10.51 2.97
CA PHE A 34 1.01 -9.88 2.79
C PHE A 34 2.16 -10.68 3.46
N PRO A 35 2.07 -11.07 4.75
CA PRO A 35 3.08 -11.93 5.37
C PRO A 35 3.27 -13.26 4.63
N SER A 36 2.18 -13.92 4.22
CA SER A 36 2.26 -15.19 3.47
C SER A 36 2.96 -15.02 2.12
N SER A 37 2.70 -13.91 1.41
CA SER A 37 3.37 -13.61 0.13
C SER A 37 4.89 -13.47 0.29
N HIS A 38 5.33 -12.80 1.37
CA HIS A 38 6.76 -12.69 1.70
C HIS A 38 7.38 -14.03 2.11
N GLY A 39 6.62 -14.91 2.77
CA GLY A 39 7.06 -16.27 3.08
C GLY A 39 7.33 -17.10 1.83
N ILE A 40 6.42 -17.06 0.84
CA ILE A 40 6.59 -17.77 -0.43
C ILE A 40 7.79 -17.21 -1.20
N LEU A 41 7.91 -15.88 -1.30
CA LEU A 41 9.08 -15.24 -1.91
C LEU A 41 10.40 -15.63 -1.25
N ALA A 42 10.41 -15.90 0.06
CA ALA A 42 11.62 -16.28 0.76
C ALA A 42 12.20 -17.60 0.25
N ASN A 43 11.34 -18.54 -0.14
CA ASN A 43 11.72 -19.86 -0.65
C ASN A 43 11.88 -19.91 -2.17
N TRP A 44 11.15 -19.06 -2.91
CA TRP A 44 11.09 -19.12 -4.37
C TRP A 44 11.96 -18.09 -5.09
N CYS A 45 12.30 -16.97 -4.44
CA CYS A 45 12.97 -15.87 -5.10
C CYS A 45 14.46 -15.80 -4.72
N PRO A 46 15.38 -15.92 -5.71
CA PRO A 46 16.79 -15.63 -5.52
C PRO A 46 17.01 -14.22 -4.94
N PRO A 47 17.97 -14.03 -4.02
CA PRO A 47 18.21 -12.73 -3.38
C PRO A 47 18.48 -11.58 -4.36
N SER A 48 19.12 -11.85 -5.50
CA SER A 48 19.37 -10.87 -6.57
C SER A 48 18.10 -10.37 -7.26
N GLU A 49 17.02 -11.15 -7.23
CA GLU A 49 15.77 -10.85 -7.94
C GLU A 49 14.65 -10.37 -7.00
N ARG A 50 14.86 -10.49 -5.68
CA ARG A 50 13.86 -10.21 -4.64
C ARG A 50 13.29 -8.79 -4.70
N GLY A 51 14.11 -7.81 -5.05
CA GLY A 51 13.65 -6.43 -5.26
C GLY A 51 12.66 -6.31 -6.44
N ARG A 52 12.93 -7.00 -7.55
CA ARG A 52 12.07 -6.98 -8.75
C ARG A 52 10.76 -7.72 -8.51
N MET A 53 10.84 -8.93 -7.94
CA MET A 53 9.64 -9.71 -7.61
C MET A 53 8.77 -9.01 -6.55
N GLY A 54 9.40 -8.43 -5.53
CA GLY A 54 8.71 -7.62 -4.53
C GLY A 54 7.97 -6.44 -5.16
N GLY A 55 8.63 -5.67 -6.03
CA GLY A 55 8.00 -4.56 -6.76
C GLY A 55 6.80 -4.99 -7.61
N PHE A 56 6.88 -6.15 -8.26
CA PHE A 56 5.77 -6.72 -9.02
C PHE A 56 4.56 -7.06 -8.13
N ILE A 57 4.79 -7.72 -7.00
CA ILE A 57 3.73 -8.06 -6.02
C ILE A 57 3.06 -6.80 -5.47
N TYR A 58 3.83 -5.77 -5.12
CA TYR A 58 3.27 -4.50 -4.63
C TYR A 58 2.49 -3.74 -5.70
N THR A 59 2.81 -3.92 -6.99
CA THR A 59 2.02 -3.33 -8.09
C THR A 59 0.58 -3.86 -8.10
N GLY A 60 0.38 -5.12 -7.68
CA GLY A 60 -0.95 -5.72 -7.51
C GLY A 60 -1.87 -4.93 -6.57
N LEU A 61 -1.31 -4.30 -5.52
CA LEU A 61 -2.07 -3.45 -4.59
C LEU A 61 -2.70 -2.23 -5.29
N TYR A 62 -2.02 -1.69 -6.29
CA TYR A 62 -2.48 -0.51 -7.05
C TYR A 62 -3.30 -0.90 -8.28
N ALA A 63 -3.00 -2.06 -8.89
CA ALA A 63 -3.76 -2.60 -10.01
C ALA A 63 -5.15 -3.12 -9.59
N GLY A 64 -5.28 -3.66 -8.36
CA GLY A 64 -6.56 -4.14 -7.83
C GLY A 64 -7.70 -3.12 -7.92
N PRO A 65 -7.53 -1.88 -7.40
CA PRO A 65 -8.50 -0.81 -7.58
C PRO A 65 -8.83 -0.51 -9.05
N VAL A 66 -7.85 -0.55 -9.97
CA VAL A 66 -8.12 -0.33 -11.41
C VAL A 66 -9.15 -1.33 -11.93
N VAL A 67 -8.89 -2.62 -11.70
CA VAL A 67 -9.79 -3.71 -12.09
C VAL A 67 -11.14 -3.59 -11.37
N GLY A 68 -11.12 -3.31 -10.06
CA GLY A 68 -12.30 -3.19 -9.23
C GLY A 68 -13.24 -2.05 -9.65
N PHE A 69 -12.71 -0.85 -9.90
CA PHE A 69 -13.51 0.28 -10.39
C PHE A 69 -14.01 0.03 -11.81
N PHE A 70 -13.14 -0.38 -12.73
CA PHE A 70 -13.48 -0.55 -14.13
C PHE A 70 -14.56 -1.63 -14.33
N PHE A 71 -14.27 -2.87 -13.92
CA PHE A 71 -15.23 -3.96 -14.07
C PHE A 71 -16.42 -3.81 -13.12
N GLY A 72 -16.22 -3.27 -11.91
CA GLY A 72 -17.29 -3.02 -10.96
C GLY A 72 -18.36 -2.08 -11.51
N GLY A 73 -17.97 -1.01 -12.21
CA GLY A 73 -18.93 -0.09 -12.86
C GLY A 73 -19.71 -0.74 -14.00
N PHE A 74 -19.06 -1.58 -14.83
CA PHE A 74 -19.75 -2.32 -15.90
C PHE A 74 -20.72 -3.36 -15.36
N ILE A 75 -20.29 -4.16 -14.38
CA ILE A 75 -21.12 -5.17 -13.72
C ILE A 75 -22.32 -4.51 -13.04
N ALA A 76 -22.10 -3.40 -12.32
CA ALA A 76 -23.16 -2.62 -11.70
C ALA A 76 -24.23 -2.15 -12.70
N LYS A 77 -23.81 -1.71 -13.90
CA LYS A 77 -24.70 -1.20 -14.94
C LYS A 77 -25.60 -2.28 -15.52
N TYR A 78 -25.05 -3.44 -15.87
CA TYR A 78 -25.77 -4.47 -16.63
C TYR A 78 -26.42 -5.55 -15.75
N ALA A 79 -25.82 -5.87 -14.61
CA ALA A 79 -26.28 -6.94 -13.71
C ALA A 79 -26.70 -6.41 -12.33
N GLY A 80 -26.71 -5.08 -12.14
CA GLY A 80 -27.11 -4.41 -10.91
C GLY A 80 -26.01 -4.40 -9.84
N HIS A 81 -26.10 -3.49 -8.88
CA HIS A 81 -25.05 -3.25 -7.88
C HIS A 81 -24.69 -4.47 -7.02
N TYR A 82 -25.64 -5.37 -6.75
CA TYR A 82 -25.41 -6.58 -5.95
C TYR A 82 -24.57 -7.63 -6.68
N SER A 83 -24.58 -7.64 -8.01
CA SER A 83 -23.83 -8.63 -8.82
C SER A 83 -22.32 -8.51 -8.68
N ILE A 84 -21.80 -7.32 -8.32
CA ILE A 84 -20.36 -7.08 -8.10
C ILE A 84 -19.80 -8.03 -7.02
N TYR A 85 -20.62 -8.33 -6.01
CA TYR A 85 -20.22 -9.14 -4.86
C TYR A 85 -20.20 -10.61 -5.20
N TYR A 86 -21.22 -11.09 -5.92
CA TYR A 86 -21.23 -12.46 -6.43
C TYR A 86 -20.08 -12.69 -7.42
N ALA A 87 -19.84 -11.73 -8.33
CA ALA A 87 -18.72 -11.80 -9.26
C ALA A 87 -17.36 -11.85 -8.54
N SER A 88 -17.17 -10.99 -7.54
CA SER A 88 -15.94 -10.96 -6.73
C SER A 88 -15.76 -12.22 -5.89
N ALA A 89 -16.84 -12.78 -5.34
CA ALA A 89 -16.80 -14.03 -4.59
C ALA A 89 -16.45 -15.23 -5.49
N ILE A 90 -17.06 -15.33 -6.68
CA ILE A 90 -16.75 -16.39 -7.66
C ILE A 90 -15.29 -16.27 -8.13
N LEU A 91 -14.84 -15.07 -8.49
CA LEU A 91 -13.45 -14.85 -8.90
C LEU A 91 -12.47 -15.20 -7.77
N GLY A 92 -12.78 -14.81 -6.53
CA GLY A 92 -12.01 -15.16 -5.36
C GLY A 92 -11.93 -16.67 -5.14
N LEU A 93 -13.05 -17.40 -5.29
CA LEU A 93 -13.07 -18.86 -5.19
C LEU A 93 -12.24 -19.54 -6.30
N ILE A 94 -12.38 -19.08 -7.55
CA ILE A 94 -11.58 -19.59 -8.67
C ILE A 94 -10.09 -19.36 -8.38
N TRP A 95 -9.73 -18.17 -7.94
CA TRP A 95 -8.35 -17.84 -7.58
C TRP A 95 -7.84 -18.68 -6.41
N SER A 96 -8.63 -18.87 -5.35
CA SER A 96 -8.23 -19.70 -4.21
C SER A 96 -8.04 -21.16 -4.60
N LEU A 97 -8.91 -21.72 -5.45
CA LEU A 97 -8.74 -23.07 -5.98
C LEU A 97 -7.47 -23.16 -6.84
N ALA A 98 -7.28 -22.22 -7.76
CA ALA A 98 -6.07 -22.17 -8.57
C ALA A 98 -4.81 -22.06 -7.69
N PHE A 99 -4.83 -21.24 -6.65
CA PHE A 99 -3.71 -21.10 -5.72
C PHE A 99 -3.39 -22.41 -4.99
N VAL A 100 -4.40 -23.11 -4.48
CA VAL A 100 -4.22 -24.40 -3.79
C VAL A 100 -3.66 -25.48 -4.71
N PHE A 101 -4.02 -25.47 -6.00
CA PHE A 101 -3.57 -26.48 -6.96
C PHE A 101 -2.26 -26.13 -7.68
N LEU A 102 -1.90 -24.84 -7.77
CA LEU A 102 -0.76 -24.38 -8.58
C LEU A 102 0.41 -23.87 -7.75
N VAL A 103 0.20 -23.47 -6.50
CA VAL A 103 1.25 -22.87 -5.67
C VAL A 103 1.74 -23.85 -4.61
N TYR A 104 3.05 -24.08 -4.59
CA TYR A 104 3.73 -24.99 -3.67
C TYR A 104 4.62 -24.19 -2.70
N GLU A 105 4.79 -24.68 -1.47
CA GLU A 105 5.53 -23.96 -0.43
C GLU A 105 7.02 -23.88 -0.75
N LYS A 106 7.58 -24.94 -1.33
CA LYS A 106 8.98 -25.04 -1.73
C LYS A 106 9.12 -25.40 -3.21
N PRO A 107 10.18 -24.90 -3.88
CA PRO A 107 10.47 -25.27 -5.26
C PRO A 107 10.72 -26.77 -5.42
N SER A 108 11.30 -27.45 -4.42
CA SER A 108 11.55 -28.90 -4.45
C SER A 108 10.30 -29.78 -4.40
N GLU A 109 9.16 -29.22 -3.98
CA GLU A 109 7.86 -29.92 -3.98
C GLU A 109 7.08 -29.69 -5.27
N HIS A 110 7.55 -28.79 -6.14
CA HIS A 110 6.86 -28.42 -7.36
C HIS A 110 7.04 -29.49 -8.45
N PRO A 111 5.96 -30.07 -9.00
CA PRO A 111 6.04 -31.26 -9.84
C PRO A 111 6.67 -31.03 -11.22
N THR A 112 6.65 -29.79 -11.73
CA THR A 112 7.10 -29.47 -13.10
C THR A 112 8.25 -28.46 -13.12
N ILE A 113 8.95 -28.25 -12.00
CA ILE A 113 10.12 -27.36 -11.99
C ILE A 113 11.27 -28.00 -12.77
N SER A 114 12.04 -27.21 -13.52
CA SER A 114 13.25 -27.71 -14.17
C SER A 114 14.36 -27.94 -13.15
N GLU A 115 15.19 -28.96 -13.36
CA GLU A 115 16.32 -29.27 -12.47
C GLU A 115 17.33 -28.09 -12.42
N GLU A 116 17.54 -27.42 -13.55
CA GLU A 116 18.39 -26.23 -13.66
C GLU A 116 17.88 -25.08 -12.77
N GLU A 117 16.57 -24.78 -12.82
CA GLU A 117 15.94 -23.73 -12.03
C GLU A 117 15.93 -24.06 -10.54
N LEU A 118 15.62 -25.31 -10.17
CA LEU A 118 15.65 -25.77 -8.79
C LEU A 118 17.05 -25.59 -8.18
N ILE A 119 18.08 -26.06 -8.89
CA ILE A 119 19.48 -25.93 -8.46
C ILE A 119 19.88 -24.45 -8.34
N TYR A 120 19.45 -23.60 -9.29
CA TYR A 120 19.73 -22.16 -9.26
C TYR A 120 19.12 -21.48 -8.04
N ILE A 121 17.84 -21.73 -7.74
CA ILE A 121 17.14 -21.14 -6.59
C ILE A 121 17.78 -21.59 -5.28
N GLU A 122 17.94 -22.90 -5.09
CA GLU A 122 18.47 -23.46 -3.83
C GLU A 122 19.91 -23.00 -3.57
N LYS A 123 20.78 -23.02 -4.59
CA LYS A 123 22.16 -22.52 -4.44
C LYS A 123 22.21 -21.03 -4.16
N SER A 124 21.36 -20.23 -4.80
CA SER A 124 21.33 -18.78 -4.59
C SER A 124 20.87 -18.42 -3.18
N ILE A 125 19.88 -19.13 -2.65
CA ILE A 125 19.40 -18.97 -1.28
C ILE A 125 20.44 -19.47 -0.28
N ALA A 126 21.00 -20.67 -0.48
CA ALA A 126 22.02 -21.25 0.38
C ALA A 126 23.30 -20.41 0.43
N ALA A 127 23.73 -19.82 -0.70
CA ALA A 127 24.88 -18.94 -0.75
C ALA A 127 24.70 -17.72 0.18
N VAL A 128 23.53 -17.07 0.13
CA VAL A 128 23.25 -15.96 1.05
C VAL A 128 23.06 -16.43 2.48
N GLN A 129 22.41 -17.57 2.70
CA GLN A 129 22.24 -18.12 4.05
C GLN A 129 23.57 -18.53 4.67
N SER A 130 24.56 -18.95 3.89
CA SER A 130 25.92 -19.26 4.35
C SER A 130 26.77 -18.04 4.69
N LEU A 131 26.39 -16.85 4.19
CA LEU A 131 26.99 -15.58 4.61
C LEU A 131 26.53 -15.13 6.00
N TYR A 132 25.41 -15.68 6.48
CA TYR A 132 24.89 -15.46 7.82
C TYR A 132 25.26 -16.66 8.69
N ASP A 133 25.96 -16.45 9.80
CA ASP A 133 26.27 -17.55 10.72
C ASP A 133 24.97 -18.24 11.19
N GLU A 134 24.97 -19.56 11.41
CA GLU A 134 23.83 -20.31 11.98
C GLU A 134 23.34 -19.72 13.32
N LYS A 135 24.21 -18.97 14.02
CA LYS A 135 23.86 -18.16 15.20
C LYS A 135 23.07 -16.90 14.86
N GLU A 136 23.34 -16.21 13.74
CA GLU A 136 22.67 -14.96 13.34
C GLU A 136 21.19 -15.14 12.97
N THR A 137 20.81 -16.30 12.43
CA THR A 137 19.40 -16.62 12.13
C THR A 137 18.62 -17.05 13.37
N ARG A 138 19.28 -17.60 14.39
CA ARG A 138 18.66 -18.00 15.67
C ARG A 138 18.66 -16.89 16.73
N SER A 139 19.60 -15.95 16.68
CA SER A 139 19.59 -14.75 17.49
C SER A 139 19.07 -13.58 16.66
N MET A 140 17.76 -13.47 16.47
CA MET A 140 17.20 -12.12 16.60
C MET A 140 17.45 -11.75 18.06
N ASP A 141 18.54 -11.03 18.33
CA ASP A 141 18.74 -10.37 19.62
C ASP A 141 17.45 -9.63 19.96
N ARG A 142 17.10 -9.57 21.25
CA ARG A 142 15.85 -8.93 21.70
C ARG A 142 15.69 -7.59 20.96
N VAL A 143 14.63 -7.50 20.16
CA VAL A 143 14.37 -6.31 19.33
C VAL A 143 14.52 -5.06 20.20
N PRO A 144 15.36 -4.07 19.82
CA PRO A 144 15.66 -2.92 20.66
C PRO A 144 14.51 -1.90 20.63
N TRP A 145 13.34 -2.30 21.14
CA TRP A 145 12.09 -1.54 21.10
C TRP A 145 12.24 -0.11 21.63
N LYS A 146 13.00 0.07 22.72
CA LYS A 146 13.25 1.41 23.28
C LYS A 146 13.98 2.32 22.29
N ALA A 147 14.98 1.80 21.57
CA ALA A 147 15.72 2.58 20.59
C ALA A 147 14.87 2.87 19.34
N ILE A 148 14.09 1.88 18.88
CA ILE A 148 13.16 2.04 17.75
C ILE A 148 12.11 3.12 18.08
N LEU A 149 11.51 3.08 19.26
CA LEU A 149 10.46 4.02 19.68
C LEU A 149 10.97 5.44 19.94
N ILE A 150 12.27 5.64 20.16
CA ILE A 150 12.89 6.97 20.33
C ILE A 150 13.43 7.51 19.00
N SER A 151 13.62 6.66 17.98
CA SER A 151 14.21 7.04 16.70
C SER A 151 13.29 7.94 15.87
N LEU A 152 13.71 9.18 15.63
CA LEU A 152 12.97 10.15 14.81
C LEU A 152 12.80 9.69 13.34
N PRO A 153 13.81 9.09 12.67
CA PRO A 153 13.61 8.51 11.34
C PRO A 153 12.53 7.43 11.26
N VAL A 154 12.38 6.61 12.32
CA VAL A 154 11.30 5.61 12.39
C VAL A 154 9.95 6.31 12.46
N TRP A 155 9.79 7.32 13.32
CA TRP A 155 8.56 8.10 13.39
C TRP A 155 8.24 8.87 12.12
N ALA A 156 9.26 9.30 11.37
CA ALA A 156 9.06 9.90 10.05
C ALA A 156 8.38 8.92 9.09
N ILE A 157 8.85 7.66 9.05
CA ILE A 157 8.21 6.60 8.27
C ILE A 157 6.81 6.29 8.81
N CYS A 158 6.61 6.23 10.13
CA CYS A 158 5.29 6.00 10.72
C CYS A 158 4.27 7.04 10.26
N LEU A 159 4.64 8.32 10.30
CA LEU A 159 3.74 9.42 9.92
C LEU A 159 3.49 9.45 8.40
N ALA A 160 4.49 9.14 7.58
CA ALA A 160 4.30 8.95 6.14
C ALA A 160 3.33 7.79 5.87
N HIS A 161 3.54 6.63 6.51
CA HIS A 161 2.65 5.48 6.36
C HIS A 161 1.22 5.82 6.82
N PHE A 162 1.06 6.55 7.93
CA PHE A 162 -0.23 7.06 8.40
C PHE A 162 -0.91 7.94 7.35
N ALA A 163 -0.22 8.94 6.81
CA ALA A 163 -0.79 9.84 5.81
C ALA A 163 -1.16 9.11 4.50
N ARG A 164 -0.33 8.16 4.08
CA ARG A 164 -0.62 7.32 2.90
C ARG A 164 -1.78 6.35 3.15
N GLY A 165 -1.90 5.80 4.35
CA GLY A 165 -3.06 5.02 4.76
C GLY A 165 -4.33 5.87 4.74
N TRP A 166 -4.25 7.08 5.29
CA TRP A 166 -5.36 8.03 5.33
C TRP A 166 -5.94 8.28 3.94
N THR A 167 -5.12 8.73 2.98
CA THR A 167 -5.58 9.07 1.63
C THR A 167 -6.07 7.87 0.86
N PHE A 168 -5.33 6.76 0.92
CA PHE A 168 -5.65 5.57 0.14
C PHE A 168 -6.97 4.94 0.55
N TYR A 169 -7.19 4.71 1.85
CA TYR A 169 -8.43 4.13 2.32
C TYR A 169 -9.62 5.10 2.19
N LEU A 170 -9.37 6.40 2.35
CA LEU A 170 -10.38 7.44 2.12
C LEU A 170 -10.94 7.36 0.71
N LEU A 171 -10.04 7.38 -0.29
CA LEU A 171 -10.41 7.37 -1.70
C LEU A 171 -10.93 6.00 -2.13
N LEU A 172 -10.26 4.91 -1.76
CA LEU A 172 -10.74 3.55 -2.07
C LEU A 172 -12.18 3.33 -1.60
N THR A 173 -12.53 3.85 -0.41
CA THR A 173 -13.86 3.65 0.17
C THR A 173 -14.88 4.65 -0.33
N ASN A 174 -14.50 5.91 -0.54
CA ASN A 174 -15.46 6.99 -0.77
C ASN A 174 -15.40 7.69 -2.13
N GLN A 175 -14.44 7.35 -2.99
CA GLN A 175 -14.34 7.94 -4.32
C GLN A 175 -15.62 7.81 -5.16
N PRO A 176 -16.36 6.68 -5.16
CA PRO A 176 -17.65 6.63 -5.86
C PRO A 176 -18.66 7.65 -5.33
N ALA A 177 -18.69 7.87 -4.01
CA ALA A 177 -19.61 8.84 -3.39
C ALA A 177 -19.23 10.27 -3.72
N PHE A 178 -17.92 10.54 -3.80
CA PHE A 178 -17.40 11.81 -4.25
C PHE A 178 -17.76 12.10 -5.72
N LEU A 179 -17.52 11.14 -6.62
CA LEU A 179 -17.85 11.31 -8.04
C LEU A 179 -19.37 11.45 -8.27
N ASN A 180 -20.18 10.73 -7.50
CA ASN A 180 -21.64 10.93 -7.49
C ASN A 180 -22.03 12.36 -7.08
N ALA A 181 -21.38 12.95 -6.07
CA ALA A 181 -21.64 14.34 -5.67
C ALA A 181 -21.24 15.36 -6.76
N PHE A 182 -20.36 14.98 -7.68
CA PHE A 182 -20.01 15.72 -8.89
C PHE A 182 -20.96 15.47 -10.07
N GLY A 183 -21.97 14.61 -9.90
CA GLY A 183 -22.99 14.31 -10.90
C GLY A 183 -22.67 13.15 -11.86
N PHE A 184 -21.58 12.42 -11.64
CA PHE A 184 -21.24 11.27 -12.47
C PHE A 184 -22.16 10.07 -12.22
N GLY A 185 -22.55 9.40 -13.30
CA GLY A 185 -23.31 8.17 -13.23
C GLY A 185 -22.46 6.95 -12.81
N VAL A 186 -23.12 5.82 -12.57
CA VAL A 186 -22.48 4.57 -12.12
C VAL A 186 -21.41 4.08 -13.11
N THR A 187 -21.67 4.19 -14.42
CA THR A 187 -20.72 3.75 -15.45
C THR A 187 -19.50 4.66 -15.51
N GLU A 188 -19.70 5.98 -15.45
CA GLU A 188 -18.63 6.98 -15.46
C GLU A 188 -17.78 6.86 -14.20
N ASN A 189 -18.38 6.60 -13.05
CA ASN A 189 -17.64 6.31 -11.82
C ASN A 189 -16.71 5.10 -11.95
N GLY A 190 -17.12 4.08 -12.70
CA GLY A 190 -16.29 2.91 -12.94
C GLY A 190 -15.11 3.20 -13.87
N THR A 191 -15.41 3.80 -15.02
CA THR A 191 -14.37 4.11 -16.02
C THR A 191 -13.45 5.23 -15.55
N LEU A 192 -14.00 6.39 -15.22
CA LEU A 192 -13.23 7.56 -14.77
C LEU A 192 -12.64 7.38 -13.38
N GLY A 193 -13.31 6.63 -12.49
CA GLY A 193 -12.75 6.30 -11.18
C GLY A 193 -11.56 5.35 -11.23
N SER A 194 -11.36 4.60 -12.32
CA SER A 194 -10.15 3.79 -12.48
C SER A 194 -8.90 4.62 -12.82
N VAL A 195 -9.08 5.80 -13.43
CA VAL A 195 -7.98 6.63 -13.98
C VAL A 195 -6.95 7.07 -12.93
N PRO A 196 -7.34 7.55 -11.74
CA PRO A 196 -6.36 7.93 -10.72
C PRO A 196 -5.46 6.77 -10.29
N HIS A 197 -6.02 5.55 -10.23
CA HIS A 197 -5.27 4.36 -9.83
C HIS A 197 -4.35 3.85 -10.95
N ILE A 198 -4.78 3.95 -12.22
CA ILE A 198 -3.90 3.68 -13.37
C ILE A 198 -2.68 4.61 -13.34
N MET A 199 -2.91 5.90 -13.08
CA MET A 199 -1.82 6.87 -12.94
C MET A 199 -0.87 6.51 -11.80
N THR A 200 -1.39 6.06 -10.65
CA THR A 200 -0.53 5.59 -9.54
C THR A 200 0.36 4.42 -9.97
N VAL A 201 -0.18 3.44 -10.71
CA VAL A 201 0.60 2.29 -11.22
C VAL A 201 1.73 2.77 -12.14
N ILE A 202 1.43 3.62 -13.11
CA ILE A 202 2.42 4.12 -14.08
C ILE A 202 3.53 4.91 -13.37
N VAL A 203 3.16 5.81 -12.45
CA VAL A 203 4.12 6.61 -11.69
C VAL A 203 4.92 5.75 -10.72
N ALA A 204 4.31 4.75 -10.08
CA ALA A 204 5.00 3.82 -9.19
C ALA A 204 6.10 3.03 -9.93
N LEU A 205 5.78 2.46 -11.11
CA LEU A 205 6.75 1.75 -11.93
C LEU A 205 7.88 2.68 -12.41
N SER A 206 7.54 3.91 -12.80
CA SER A 206 8.52 4.91 -13.22
C SER A 206 9.39 5.42 -12.07
N SER A 207 8.88 5.42 -10.83
CA SER A 207 9.55 5.97 -9.66
C SER A 207 10.90 5.29 -9.37
N GLY A 208 11.01 3.97 -9.64
CA GLY A 208 12.24 3.21 -9.44
C GLY A 208 13.36 3.70 -10.35
N PHE A 209 13.07 3.85 -11.65
CA PHE A 209 14.03 4.38 -12.63
C PHE A 209 14.46 5.80 -12.30
N ILE A 210 13.53 6.65 -11.87
CA ILE A 210 13.82 8.03 -11.44
C ILE A 210 14.78 8.00 -10.24
N ALA A 211 14.48 7.22 -9.21
CA ALA A 211 15.30 7.13 -8.01
C ALA A 211 16.70 6.55 -8.29
N ASP A 212 16.80 5.54 -9.15
CA ASP A 212 18.08 4.95 -9.54
C ASP A 212 18.93 5.91 -10.36
N ASN A 213 18.32 6.65 -11.30
CA ASN A 213 19.01 7.71 -12.03
C ASN A 213 19.54 8.81 -11.09
N MET A 214 18.76 9.21 -10.08
CA MET A 214 19.20 10.20 -9.09
C MET A 214 20.37 9.71 -8.24
N ARG A 215 20.40 8.42 -7.86
CA ARG A 215 21.51 7.85 -7.09
C ARG A 215 22.76 7.61 -7.94
N LEU A 216 22.61 7.01 -9.13
CA LEU A 216 23.73 6.52 -9.94
C LEU A 216 24.33 7.61 -10.82
N ASN A 217 23.49 8.43 -11.46
CA ASN A 217 23.95 9.43 -12.42
C ASN A 217 24.14 10.82 -11.80
N LEU A 218 23.29 11.18 -10.82
CA LEU A 218 23.38 12.47 -10.13
C LEU A 218 24.13 12.40 -8.79
N LEU A 219 24.52 11.19 -8.34
CA LEU A 219 25.27 10.94 -7.10
C LEU A 219 24.58 11.50 -5.83
N TRP A 220 23.25 11.52 -5.81
CA TRP A 220 22.51 11.96 -4.63
C TRP A 220 22.55 10.89 -3.53
N SER A 221 22.63 11.34 -2.27
CA SER A 221 22.54 10.44 -1.12
C SER A 221 21.18 9.75 -1.06
N THR A 222 21.14 8.52 -0.54
CA THR A 222 19.91 7.74 -0.36
C THR A 222 18.87 8.56 0.43
N THR A 223 19.29 9.22 1.50
CA THR A 223 18.45 10.12 2.31
C THR A 223 17.77 11.20 1.45
N ASN A 224 18.52 11.90 0.60
CA ASN A 224 17.96 12.98 -0.22
C ASN A 224 16.97 12.45 -1.26
N VAL A 225 17.29 11.32 -1.90
CA VAL A 225 16.38 10.67 -2.84
C VAL A 225 15.09 10.24 -2.14
N ARG A 226 15.17 9.57 -0.98
CA ARG A 226 13.98 9.15 -0.23
C ARG A 226 13.12 10.33 0.20
N LYS A 227 13.74 11.42 0.67
CA LYS A 227 13.05 12.65 1.06
C LYS A 227 12.32 13.27 -0.12
N ILE A 228 13.02 13.49 -1.24
CA ILE A 228 12.44 14.17 -2.40
C ILE A 228 11.31 13.35 -3.01
N MET A 229 11.51 12.05 -3.24
CA MET A 229 10.47 11.19 -3.82
C MET A 229 9.20 11.14 -2.95
N THR A 230 9.36 11.06 -1.63
CA THR A 230 8.23 11.04 -0.68
C THR A 230 7.53 12.40 -0.59
N CYS A 231 8.30 13.47 -0.40
CA CYS A 231 7.75 14.82 -0.19
C CYS A 231 7.09 15.35 -1.46
N THR A 232 7.70 15.18 -2.63
CA THR A 232 7.10 15.58 -3.90
C THR A 232 5.78 14.86 -4.14
N GLY A 233 5.72 13.55 -3.85
CA GLY A 233 4.47 12.79 -3.91
C GLY A 233 3.36 13.39 -3.04
N TYR A 234 3.65 13.65 -1.76
CA TYR A 234 2.67 14.20 -0.81
C TYR A 234 2.28 15.64 -1.11
N ILE A 235 3.24 16.48 -1.52
CA ILE A 235 2.98 17.90 -1.81
C ILE A 235 2.10 18.03 -3.04
N ILE A 236 2.37 17.28 -4.10
CA ILE A 236 1.53 17.28 -5.32
C ILE A 236 0.13 16.78 -4.96
N GLU A 237 0.02 15.66 -4.25
CA GLU A 237 -1.27 15.08 -3.84
C GLU A 237 -2.08 16.07 -2.98
N GLY A 238 -1.46 16.62 -1.94
CA GLY A 238 -2.11 17.58 -1.04
C GLY A 238 -2.52 18.89 -1.74
N THR A 239 -1.70 19.38 -2.66
CA THR A 239 -2.00 20.60 -3.43
C THR A 239 -3.16 20.36 -4.39
N CYS A 240 -3.16 19.24 -5.13
CA CYS A 240 -4.27 18.86 -5.99
C CYS A 240 -5.58 18.75 -5.19
N LEU A 241 -5.55 18.10 -4.03
CA LEU A 241 -6.73 17.97 -3.16
C LEU A 241 -7.24 19.31 -2.59
N ILE A 242 -6.37 20.31 -2.35
CA ILE A 242 -6.81 21.66 -1.99
C ILE A 242 -7.46 22.38 -3.16
N ILE A 243 -6.85 22.29 -4.36
CA ILE A 243 -7.41 22.92 -5.56
C ILE A 243 -8.78 22.31 -5.87
N MET A 244 -8.94 20.99 -5.66
CA MET A 244 -10.22 20.28 -5.80
C MET A 244 -11.36 20.91 -5.00
N CYS A 245 -11.08 21.58 -3.88
CA CYS A 245 -12.11 22.25 -3.09
C CYS A 245 -12.80 23.39 -3.86
N GLN A 246 -12.17 23.98 -4.86
CA GLN A 246 -12.72 25.11 -5.62
C GLN A 246 -13.29 24.69 -6.97
N VAL A 247 -13.08 23.44 -7.38
CA VAL A 247 -13.46 22.94 -8.70
C VAL A 247 -14.95 22.66 -8.76
N THR A 248 -15.59 23.20 -9.79
CA THR A 248 -17.00 22.94 -10.13
C THR A 248 -17.14 22.04 -11.34
N ASN A 249 -16.16 22.04 -12.25
CA ASN A 249 -16.17 21.20 -13.43
C ASN A 249 -15.74 19.76 -13.06
N PRO A 250 -16.60 18.76 -13.30
CA PRO A 250 -16.36 17.38 -12.87
C PRO A 250 -15.18 16.71 -13.58
N TYR A 251 -14.89 17.08 -14.84
CA TYR A 251 -13.75 16.55 -15.60
C TYR A 251 -12.42 17.12 -15.13
N ILE A 252 -12.38 18.42 -14.78
CA ILE A 252 -11.20 19.02 -14.13
C ILE A 252 -10.98 18.34 -12.77
N GLY A 253 -12.07 18.00 -12.08
CA GLY A 253 -12.05 17.26 -10.82
C GLY A 253 -11.33 15.92 -10.94
N ILE A 254 -11.69 15.10 -11.93
CA ILE A 254 -11.02 13.82 -12.17
C ILE A 254 -9.56 14.02 -12.60
N ALA A 255 -9.26 15.02 -13.43
CA ALA A 255 -7.89 15.28 -13.86
C ALA A 255 -6.97 15.59 -12.66
N LEU A 256 -7.41 16.48 -11.77
CA LEU A 256 -6.69 16.83 -10.55
C LEU A 256 -6.60 15.65 -9.58
N LEU A 257 -7.68 14.89 -9.41
CA LEU A 257 -7.66 13.67 -8.61
C LEU A 257 -6.65 12.65 -9.18
N SER A 258 -6.58 12.53 -10.50
CA SER A 258 -5.66 11.61 -11.17
C SER A 258 -4.21 12.02 -11.04
N ILE A 259 -3.90 13.32 -11.14
CA ILE A 259 -2.55 13.85 -10.92
C ILE A 259 -2.15 13.67 -9.45
N GLY A 260 -3.02 14.04 -8.51
CA GLY A 260 -2.71 13.96 -7.08
C GLY A 260 -2.55 12.52 -6.59
N VAL A 261 -3.50 11.64 -6.88
CA VAL A 261 -3.41 10.22 -6.49
C VAL A 261 -2.31 9.51 -7.27
N GLY A 262 -2.11 9.91 -8.54
CA GLY A 262 -1.01 9.42 -9.37
C GLY A 262 0.35 9.71 -8.78
N SER A 263 0.59 10.93 -8.28
CA SER A 263 1.88 11.32 -7.68
C SER A 263 2.22 10.52 -6.43
N SER A 264 1.23 9.93 -5.76
CA SER A 264 1.47 9.00 -4.63
C SER A 264 2.31 7.78 -5.04
N GLY A 265 2.37 7.44 -6.33
CA GLY A 265 3.27 6.40 -6.85
C GLY A 265 4.76 6.68 -6.61
N LEU A 266 5.17 7.96 -6.52
CA LEU A 266 6.57 8.32 -6.22
C LEU A 266 7.03 7.81 -4.85
N MET A 267 6.08 7.64 -3.91
CA MET A 267 6.35 7.19 -2.55
C MET A 267 6.81 5.73 -2.47
N VAL A 268 6.61 4.93 -3.54
CA VAL A 268 7.11 3.56 -3.63
C VAL A 268 8.64 3.54 -3.58
N SER A 269 9.30 4.47 -4.28
CA SER A 269 10.74 4.65 -4.21
C SER A 269 11.20 5.61 -3.10
N GLY A 270 10.24 6.10 -2.31
CA GLY A 270 10.43 6.96 -1.14
C GLY A 270 10.45 6.15 0.16
N TRP A 271 9.43 6.35 1.00
CA TRP A 271 9.39 5.76 2.34
C TRP A 271 9.24 4.24 2.37
N HIS A 272 8.65 3.59 1.34
CA HIS A 272 8.43 2.13 1.35
C HIS A 272 9.74 1.33 1.42
N LEU A 273 10.80 1.85 0.78
CA LEU A 273 12.13 1.23 0.81
C LEU A 273 12.96 1.67 2.01
N ASN A 274 12.54 2.72 2.71
CA ASN A 274 13.35 3.35 3.76
C ASN A 274 13.51 2.48 5.02
N HIS A 275 12.62 1.50 5.25
CA HIS A 275 12.81 0.52 6.33
C HIS A 275 14.07 -0.31 6.13
N GLN A 276 14.37 -0.68 4.89
CA GLN A 276 15.57 -1.46 4.53
C GLN A 276 16.81 -0.58 4.67
N ASP A 277 16.73 0.69 4.27
CA ASP A 277 17.84 1.63 4.39
C ASP A 277 18.21 1.93 5.87
N LEU A 278 17.21 2.09 6.76
CA LEU A 278 17.44 2.40 8.17
C LEU A 278 17.97 1.22 9.00
N ALA A 279 17.42 0.03 8.81
CA ALA A 279 17.77 -1.14 9.61
C ALA A 279 17.47 -2.45 8.86
N PRO A 280 18.37 -2.90 7.95
CA PRO A 280 18.16 -4.11 7.15
C PRO A 280 17.77 -5.34 7.98
N ARG A 281 18.41 -5.55 9.14
CA ARG A 281 18.15 -6.67 10.07
C ARG A 281 16.75 -6.66 10.65
N TYR A 282 16.20 -5.47 10.92
CA TYR A 282 14.90 -5.28 11.54
C TYR A 282 13.84 -4.76 10.56
N ALA A 283 14.12 -4.75 9.26
CA ALA A 283 13.28 -4.11 8.25
C ALA A 283 11.86 -4.67 8.23
N SER A 284 11.69 -5.99 8.39
CA SER A 284 10.37 -6.63 8.48
C SER A 284 9.61 -6.24 9.76
N VAL A 285 10.29 -6.14 10.89
CA VAL A 285 9.72 -5.70 12.17
C VAL A 285 9.27 -4.24 12.08
N LEU A 286 10.12 -3.37 11.52
CA LEU A 286 9.77 -1.96 11.30
C LEU A 286 8.60 -1.84 10.32
N ALA A 287 8.61 -2.59 9.21
CA ALA A 287 7.53 -2.56 8.23
C ALA A 287 6.20 -2.99 8.85
N GLY A 288 6.19 -4.05 9.66
CA GLY A 288 5.01 -4.47 10.42
C GLY A 288 4.53 -3.41 11.41
N PHE A 289 5.45 -2.84 12.21
CA PHE A 289 5.14 -1.78 13.17
C PHE A 289 4.52 -0.55 12.50
N THR A 290 5.14 -0.03 11.43
CA THR A 290 4.59 1.14 10.74
C THR A 290 3.29 0.82 9.98
N ALA A 291 3.10 -0.43 9.53
CA ALA A 291 1.86 -0.86 8.89
C ALA A 291 0.66 -0.87 9.84
N VAL A 292 0.86 -1.19 11.12
CA VAL A 292 -0.21 -1.07 12.13
C VAL A 292 -0.67 0.39 12.25
N ILE A 293 0.29 1.32 12.32
CA ILE A 293 0.01 2.76 12.37
C ILE A 293 -0.67 3.22 11.08
N GLY A 294 -0.15 2.82 9.92
CA GLY A 294 -0.74 3.12 8.61
C GLY A 294 -2.18 2.63 8.45
N THR A 295 -2.45 1.41 8.90
CA THR A 295 -3.79 0.80 8.80
C THR A 295 -4.78 1.45 9.76
N SER A 296 -4.33 1.96 10.91
CA SER A 296 -5.20 2.71 11.83
C SER A 296 -5.80 3.95 11.16
N ALA A 297 -5.05 4.61 10.26
CA ALA A 297 -5.56 5.72 9.45
C ALA A 297 -6.72 5.27 8.54
N GLY A 298 -6.71 4.03 8.07
CA GLY A 298 -7.77 3.42 7.27
C GLY A 298 -9.06 3.15 8.02
N ILE A 299 -9.02 3.11 9.35
CA ILE A 299 -10.22 3.06 10.20
C ILE A 299 -10.76 4.49 10.38
N ILE A 300 -9.88 5.44 10.67
CA ILE A 300 -10.26 6.81 11.02
C ILE A 300 -10.77 7.59 9.80
N SER A 301 -10.05 7.55 8.68
CA SER A 301 -10.32 8.43 7.53
C SER A 301 -11.70 8.21 6.89
N PRO A 302 -12.21 6.96 6.72
CA PRO A 302 -13.53 6.76 6.16
C PRO A 302 -14.66 7.16 7.13
N ILE A 303 -14.46 7.00 8.45
CA ILE A 303 -15.40 7.46 9.48
C ILE A 303 -15.54 8.99 9.43
N VAL A 304 -14.40 9.70 9.41
CA VAL A 304 -14.37 11.16 9.30
C VAL A 304 -15.09 11.61 8.03
N ALA A 305 -14.81 10.99 6.88
CA ALA A 305 -15.51 11.30 5.64
C ALA A 305 -17.02 11.06 5.75
N GLY A 306 -17.45 9.91 6.27
CA GLY A 306 -18.86 9.58 6.42
C GLY A 306 -19.62 10.56 7.32
N ILE A 307 -18.98 11.10 8.36
CA ILE A 307 -19.57 12.13 9.23
C ILE A 307 -19.67 13.48 8.51
N LEU A 308 -18.63 13.87 7.78
CA LEU A 308 -18.54 15.18 7.13
C LEU A 308 -19.36 15.27 5.84
N THR A 309 -19.67 14.15 5.19
CA THR A 309 -20.40 14.10 3.91
C THR A 309 -21.80 13.52 4.05
N LYS A 310 -22.44 13.63 5.23
CA LYS A 310 -23.80 13.10 5.48
C LYS A 310 -24.84 13.64 4.50
N GLU A 311 -24.71 14.91 4.12
CA GLU A 311 -25.63 15.62 3.22
C GLU A 311 -25.33 15.35 1.73
N GLN A 312 -24.29 14.56 1.43
CA GLN A 312 -23.81 14.25 0.06
C GLN A 312 -23.53 15.48 -0.80
N ASP A 313 -23.15 16.58 -0.16
CA ASP A 313 -22.91 17.86 -0.80
C ASP A 313 -21.41 18.10 -1.06
N LEU A 314 -21.12 19.05 -1.95
CA LEU A 314 -19.74 19.42 -2.27
C LEU A 314 -19.05 20.12 -1.09
N ILE A 315 -19.78 20.76 -0.17
CA ILE A 315 -19.19 21.46 0.98
C ILE A 315 -18.62 20.46 1.98
N GLY A 316 -19.31 19.34 2.24
CA GLY A 316 -18.77 18.24 3.03
C GLY A 316 -17.45 17.73 2.46
N TRP A 317 -17.40 17.52 1.14
CA TRP A 317 -16.18 17.07 0.44
C TRP A 317 -15.02 18.05 0.52
N ARG A 318 -15.29 19.35 0.46
CA ARG A 318 -14.25 20.40 0.68
C ARG A 318 -13.58 20.23 2.03
N ARG A 319 -14.35 19.99 3.10
CA ARG A 319 -13.79 19.79 4.45
C ARG A 319 -12.93 18.53 4.52
N VAL A 320 -13.39 17.43 3.92
CA VAL A 320 -12.66 16.17 3.88
C VAL A 320 -11.31 16.32 3.17
N PHE A 321 -11.28 16.99 2.01
CA PHE A 321 -10.04 17.22 1.29
C PHE A 321 -9.11 18.19 2.00
N THR A 322 -9.62 19.27 2.59
CA THR A 322 -8.79 20.18 3.40
C THR A 322 -8.09 19.44 4.55
N ILE A 323 -8.81 18.62 5.31
CA ILE A 323 -8.22 17.81 6.40
C ILE A 323 -7.17 16.85 5.83
N THR A 324 -7.48 16.20 4.72
CA THR A 324 -6.58 15.24 4.07
C THR A 324 -5.29 15.91 3.61
N SER A 325 -5.37 17.06 2.94
CA SER A 325 -4.20 17.82 2.51
C SER A 325 -3.36 18.30 3.68
N LEU A 326 -3.97 18.71 4.79
CA LEU A 326 -3.24 19.06 6.01
C LEU A 326 -2.45 17.85 6.55
N VAL A 327 -3.06 16.67 6.62
CA VAL A 327 -2.38 15.42 7.03
C VAL A 327 -1.18 15.14 6.11
N LEU A 328 -1.33 15.30 4.79
CA LEU A 328 -0.24 15.06 3.83
C LEU A 328 0.90 16.06 3.98
N PHE A 329 0.60 17.35 4.14
CA PHE A 329 1.63 18.38 4.31
C PHE A 329 2.37 18.25 5.63
N ILE A 330 1.67 17.93 6.72
CA ILE A 330 2.31 17.70 8.03
C ILE A 330 3.24 16.48 7.93
N ALA A 331 2.78 15.38 7.32
CA ALA A 331 3.61 14.20 7.12
C ALA A 331 4.81 14.49 6.22
N SER A 332 4.62 15.22 5.12
CA SER A 332 5.70 15.64 4.23
C SER A 332 6.73 16.51 4.93
N LEU A 333 6.30 17.50 5.72
CA LEU A 333 7.20 18.40 6.45
C LEU A 333 8.02 17.62 7.48
N PHE A 334 7.37 16.78 8.27
CA PHE A 334 8.03 15.97 9.28
C PHE A 334 9.01 14.97 8.63
N TYR A 335 8.63 14.34 7.52
CA TYR A 335 9.49 13.44 6.76
C TYR A 335 10.71 14.18 6.18
N MET A 336 10.50 15.37 5.62
CA MET A 336 11.59 16.19 5.08
C MET A 336 12.64 16.53 6.14
N ILE A 337 12.20 16.83 7.37
CA ILE A 337 13.10 17.18 8.48
C ILE A 337 13.79 15.93 9.04
N PHE A 338 13.03 14.90 9.42
CA PHE A 338 13.52 13.84 10.29
C PHE A 338 13.83 12.50 9.60
N ALA A 339 13.45 12.29 8.33
CA ALA A 339 13.81 11.06 7.65
C ALA A 339 15.33 10.96 7.46
N SER A 340 15.84 9.74 7.56
CA SER A 340 17.20 9.37 7.19
C SER A 340 17.14 8.13 6.31
N GLY A 341 18.09 8.00 5.39
CA GLY A 341 18.38 6.77 4.64
C GLY A 341 19.74 6.17 5.01
N GLU A 342 20.28 6.56 6.16
CA GLU A 342 21.51 6.02 6.73
C GLU A 342 21.21 4.99 7.81
N LEU A 343 22.08 3.98 7.89
CA LEU A 343 22.00 2.89 8.85
C LEU A 343 22.01 3.44 10.29
N GLN A 344 21.00 3.06 11.08
CA GLN A 344 20.88 3.53 12.46
C GLN A 344 21.84 2.81 13.40
N SER A 345 22.33 3.50 14.44
CA SER A 345 23.32 2.96 15.40
C SER A 345 22.83 1.75 16.18
N TRP A 346 21.53 1.62 16.41
CA TRP A 346 20.92 0.45 17.06
C TRP A 346 20.68 -0.72 16.09
N ALA A 347 20.92 -0.51 14.79
CA ALA A 347 20.84 -1.55 13.76
C ALA A 347 22.20 -2.20 13.46
N THR A 348 23.31 -1.61 13.91
CA THR A 348 24.67 -2.19 13.83
C THR A 348 24.95 -3.15 14.99
N ARG A 349 25.74 -4.21 14.75
CA ARG A 349 26.30 -5.07 15.81
C ARG A 349 27.12 -4.21 16.78
N THR A 350 26.86 -4.37 18.07
CA THR A 350 27.70 -3.72 19.09
C THR A 350 29.07 -4.42 19.06
N GLN A 351 30.19 -3.71 19.17
CA GLN A 351 31.54 -4.34 19.17
C GLN A 351 31.72 -5.43 20.24
N SER A 352 30.86 -5.48 21.27
CA SER A 352 30.79 -6.56 22.26
C SER A 352 30.28 -7.90 21.71
N GLU A 353 29.58 -7.91 20.58
CA GLU A 353 29.00 -9.10 19.94
C GLU A 353 29.91 -9.70 18.86
N GLN A 354 30.97 -9.00 18.46
CA GLN A 354 32.00 -9.53 17.55
C GLN A 354 33.08 -10.35 18.29
N LYS A 355 33.05 -10.39 19.63
CA LYS A 355 34.04 -11.09 20.47
C LYS A 355 33.49 -12.36 21.15
N ILE A 356 32.31 -12.83 20.77
CA ILE A 356 31.67 -14.08 21.26
C ILE A 356 31.38 -14.97 20.05
#